data_AF-A0A0S8A055-F1
#
_entry.id   AF-A0A0S8A055-F1
#
_cell.length_a   1.000
_cell.length_b   1.000
_cell.length_c   1.000
_cell.angle_alpha   90.00
_cell.angle_beta   90.00
_cell.angle_gamma   90.00
#
_symmetry.space_group_name_H-M   'P 1'
#
loop_
_entity.id
_entity.type
_entity.pdbx_description
1 polymer ?
#
loop_
_entity_poly.entity_id
_entity_poly.type
_entity_poly.pdbx_seq_one_letter_code
_entity_poly.pdbx_strand_id
1 'polypeptide(L)'
;RMWRNVAGASAVGVLAEDDPVLSALEERRDRFLRTREILTDRHQTAFVFVLTPERLPILETRKAVAVLSRYGIPVSAILVNRVLPFDADGEFLERRRERESEYLGRIDEAFSGFPICRIPLDDQDVVGVAALREVAATVYQ
;
A
#
# COMPACT_ATOMS: atom_id res chain seq x y z
N ARG A 1 -19.61 11.13 -66.04
CA ARG A 1 -20.33 9.84 -65.82
C ARG A 1 -19.32 8.72 -66.11
N MET A 2 -19.23 7.73 -65.23
CA MET A 2 -18.62 6.41 -65.44
C MET A 2 -17.11 6.23 -65.07
N TRP A 3 -16.93 5.77 -63.83
CA TRP A 3 -15.98 4.78 -63.29
C TRP A 3 -14.66 4.50 -64.04
N ARG A 4 -13.53 4.72 -63.35
CA ARG A 4 -12.27 3.99 -63.56
C ARG A 4 -11.74 3.45 -62.23
N ASN A 5 -12.00 2.16 -62.05
CA ASN A 5 -11.11 1.13 -61.50
C ASN A 5 -10.39 1.39 -60.18
N VAL A 6 -10.99 0.79 -59.15
CA VAL A 6 -10.29 -0.05 -58.16
C VAL A 6 -9.35 -1.03 -58.87
N ALA A 7 -8.05 -0.94 -58.59
CA ALA A 7 -7.08 -2.04 -58.45
C ALA A 7 -5.66 -1.51 -58.68
N GLY A 8 -4.81 -1.65 -57.67
CA GLY A 8 -3.47 -1.08 -57.61
C GLY A 8 -3.22 -0.57 -56.19
N ALA A 9 -3.22 -1.41 -55.16
CA ALA A 9 -2.13 -2.34 -54.92
C ALA A 9 -0.76 -1.69 -55.20
N SER A 10 -0.53 -0.46 -54.71
CA SER A 10 0.79 0.16 -54.54
C SER A 10 0.68 1.43 -53.68
N ALA A 11 0.17 1.27 -52.47
CA ALA A 11 0.47 2.19 -51.36
C ALA A 11 0.54 1.44 -50.01
N VAL A 12 0.60 0.09 -50.06
CA VAL A 12 0.88 -0.78 -48.91
C VAL A 12 2.39 -0.85 -48.62
N GLY A 13 3.20 -0.12 -49.39
CA GLY A 13 4.66 -0.28 -49.40
C GLY A 13 5.48 0.99 -49.15
N VAL A 14 4.87 2.09 -48.67
CA VAL A 14 5.64 3.29 -48.31
C VAL A 14 5.53 3.50 -46.80
N LEU A 15 6.43 2.80 -46.11
CA LEU A 15 6.98 3.13 -44.82
C LEU A 15 5.93 3.23 -43.70
N ALA A 16 5.70 2.09 -43.03
CA ALA A 16 5.63 2.11 -41.58
C ALA A 16 6.98 2.67 -41.08
N GLU A 17 7.13 3.99 -41.15
CA GLU A 17 8.07 4.69 -40.29
C GLU A 17 7.64 4.35 -38.86
N ASP A 18 8.59 3.97 -38.00
CA ASP A 18 8.36 3.83 -36.56
C ASP A 18 7.69 5.12 -36.06
N ASP A 19 6.36 5.11 -35.90
CA ASP A 19 5.63 6.24 -35.36
C ASP A 19 6.13 6.43 -33.92
N PRO A 20 6.93 7.47 -33.64
CA PRO A 20 7.59 7.62 -32.35
C PRO A 20 6.56 7.81 -31.23
N VAL A 21 5.36 8.30 -31.56
CA VAL A 21 4.26 8.43 -30.61
C VAL A 21 3.68 7.06 -30.30
N LEU A 22 3.47 6.22 -31.32
CA LEU A 22 2.98 4.85 -31.13
C LEU A 22 3.97 4.03 -30.29
N SER A 23 5.26 4.04 -30.63
CA SER A 23 6.31 3.33 -29.89
C SER A 23 6.39 3.79 -28.43
N ALA A 24 6.33 5.10 -28.18
CA ALA A 24 6.32 5.63 -26.81
C ALA A 24 5.06 5.21 -26.00
N LEU A 25 3.90 5.10 -26.66
CA LEU A 25 2.67 4.60 -26.03
C LEU A 25 2.75 3.10 -25.71
N GLU A 26 3.35 2.30 -26.60
CA GLU A 26 3.58 0.87 -26.38
C GLU A 26 4.56 0.62 -25.23
N GLU A 27 5.68 1.32 -25.21
CA GLU A 27 6.63 1.25 -24.09
C GLU A 27 5.99 1.61 -22.75
N ARG A 28 5.13 2.64 -22.75
CA ARG A 28 4.38 3.05 -21.56
C ARG A 28 3.42 1.95 -21.13
N ARG A 29 2.63 1.39 -22.06
CA ARG A 29 1.72 0.26 -21.78
C ARG A 29 2.48 -0.90 -21.15
N ASP A 30 3.59 -1.30 -21.75
CA ASP A 30 4.36 -2.45 -21.29
C ASP A 30 4.98 -2.22 -19.92
N ARG A 31 5.44 -0.99 -19.65
CA ARG A 31 5.89 -0.61 -18.30
C ARG A 31 4.76 -0.70 -17.27
N PHE A 32 3.55 -0.23 -17.59
CA PHE A 32 2.40 -0.36 -16.68
C PHE A 32 2.02 -1.81 -16.42
N LEU A 33 2.03 -2.67 -17.45
CA LEU A 33 1.72 -4.09 -17.30
C LEU A 33 2.74 -4.78 -16.39
N ARG A 34 4.04 -4.56 -16.61
CA ARG A 34 5.10 -5.09 -15.74
C ARG A 34 4.99 -4.59 -14.30
N THR A 35 4.74 -3.29 -14.09
CA THR A 35 4.54 -2.75 -12.74
C THR A 35 3.35 -3.42 -12.06
N ARG A 36 2.23 -3.61 -12.78
CA ARG A 36 1.06 -4.28 -12.23
C ARG A 36 1.40 -5.72 -11.82
N GLU A 37 2.06 -6.48 -12.69
CA GLU A 37 2.49 -7.86 -12.40
C GLU A 37 3.27 -7.93 -11.08
N ILE A 38 4.28 -7.08 -10.92
CA ILE A 38 5.11 -7.02 -9.70
C ILE A 38 4.27 -6.63 -8.47
N LEU A 39 3.44 -5.59 -8.58
CA LEU A 39 2.64 -5.10 -7.45
C LEU A 39 1.57 -6.09 -6.98
N THR A 40 1.06 -6.94 -7.88
CA THR A 40 0.06 -7.96 -7.56
C THR A 40 0.66 -9.31 -7.16
N ASP A 41 1.96 -9.51 -7.38
CA ASP A 41 2.66 -10.74 -6.98
C ASP A 41 3.07 -10.68 -5.49
N ARG A 42 2.41 -11.50 -4.68
CA ARG A 42 2.67 -11.64 -3.23
C ARG A 42 4.05 -12.19 -2.87
N HIS A 43 4.77 -12.80 -3.81
CA HIS A 43 6.13 -13.27 -3.61
C HIS A 43 7.18 -12.18 -3.87
N GLN A 44 6.79 -11.11 -4.58
CA GLN A 44 7.67 -9.99 -4.91
C GLN A 44 7.34 -8.73 -4.13
N THR A 45 6.07 -8.51 -3.81
CA THR A 45 5.58 -7.29 -3.16
C THR A 45 4.72 -7.62 -1.95
N ALA A 46 4.93 -6.86 -0.87
CA ALA A 46 4.09 -6.86 0.32
C ALA A 46 3.69 -5.41 0.65
N PHE A 47 2.40 -5.15 0.81
CA PHE A 47 1.91 -3.87 1.31
C PHE A 47 1.66 -3.97 2.82
N VAL A 48 2.27 -3.08 3.61
CA VAL A 48 2.09 -3.02 5.07
C VAL A 48 1.52 -1.65 5.43
N PHE A 49 0.42 -1.63 6.17
CA PHE A 49 -0.13 -0.37 6.67
C PHE A 49 0.41 -0.05 8.05
N VAL A 50 0.66 1.23 8.32
CA VAL A 50 0.98 1.74 9.65
C VAL A 50 -0.09 2.75 10.04
N LEU A 51 -0.67 2.62 11.24
CA LEU A 51 -1.68 3.54 11.76
C LEU A 51 -1.54 3.72 13.27
N THR A 52 -2.08 4.82 13.81
CA THR A 52 -2.25 5.02 15.25
C THR A 52 -3.62 4.53 15.71
N PRO A 53 -3.81 4.22 17.01
CA PRO A 53 -5.10 3.81 17.57
C PRO A 53 -6.08 4.99 17.71
N GLU A 54 -6.50 5.52 16.56
CA GLU A 54 -7.38 6.68 16.45
C GLU A 54 -8.45 6.46 15.37
N ARG A 55 -9.60 7.11 15.52
CA ARG A 55 -10.77 6.90 14.64
C ARG A 55 -10.47 7.10 13.16
N LEU A 56 -9.84 8.23 12.80
CA LEU A 56 -9.66 8.61 11.40
C LEU A 56 -8.65 7.69 10.68
N PRO A 57 -7.45 7.42 11.23
CA PRO A 57 -6.51 6.46 10.66
C PRO A 57 -7.14 5.09 10.40
N ILE A 58 -7.92 4.56 11.34
CA ILE A 58 -8.62 3.27 11.16
C ILE A 58 -9.55 3.30 9.95
N LEU A 59 -10.36 4.36 9.81
CA LEU A 59 -11.31 4.49 8.71
C LEU A 59 -10.61 4.65 7.36
N GLU A 60 -9.52 5.41 7.31
CA GLU A 60 -8.73 5.63 6.10
C GLU A 60 -8.00 4.36 5.67
N THR A 61 -7.34 3.67 6.60
CA THR A 61 -6.68 2.39 6.34
C THR A 61 -7.69 1.35 5.86
N ARG A 62 -8.88 1.26 6.45
CA ARG A 62 -9.93 0.33 5.98
C ARG A 62 -10.35 0.62 4.54
N LYS A 63 -10.51 1.89 4.17
CA LYS A 63 -10.80 2.28 2.79
C LYS A 63 -9.65 1.92 1.85
N ALA A 64 -8.40 2.17 2.26
CA ALA A 64 -7.23 1.87 1.46
C ALA A 64 -7.04 0.36 1.25
N VAL A 65 -7.22 -0.46 2.29
CA VAL A 65 -7.22 -1.93 2.21
C VAL A 65 -8.26 -2.43 1.20
N ALA A 66 -9.49 -1.88 1.24
CA ALA A 66 -10.53 -2.25 0.28
C ALA A 66 -10.16 -1.88 -1.17
N VAL A 67 -9.53 -0.72 -1.37
CA VAL A 67 -9.03 -0.29 -2.68
C VAL A 67 -7.93 -1.23 -3.20
N LEU A 68 -6.92 -1.52 -2.38
CA LEU A 68 -5.82 -2.42 -2.77
C LEU A 68 -6.32 -3.83 -3.09
N SER A 69 -7.23 -4.35 -2.25
CA SER A 69 -7.84 -5.67 -2.44
C SER A 69 -8.61 -5.75 -3.77
N ARG A 70 -9.34 -4.69 -4.14
CA ARG A 70 -10.05 -4.61 -5.43
C ARG A 70 -9.10 -4.70 -6.63
N TYR A 71 -7.87 -4.21 -6.50
CA TYR A 71 -6.85 -4.28 -7.55
C TYR A 71 -5.94 -5.51 -7.43
N GLY A 72 -6.21 -6.42 -6.50
CA GLY A 72 -5.40 -7.63 -6.30
C GLY A 72 -4.02 -7.36 -5.71
N ILE A 73 -3.80 -6.19 -5.09
CA ILE A 73 -2.54 -5.87 -4.43
C ILE A 73 -2.56 -6.46 -3.02
N PRO A 74 -1.60 -7.34 -2.67
CA PRO A 74 -1.62 -8.06 -1.41
C PRO A 74 -1.23 -7.17 -0.22
N VAL A 75 -2.16 -6.98 0.70
CA VAL A 75 -1.87 -6.42 2.04
C VAL A 75 -1.40 -7.55 2.93
N SER A 76 -0.22 -7.39 3.52
CA SER A 76 0.48 -8.45 4.27
C SER A 76 0.39 -8.29 5.78
N ALA A 77 0.32 -7.06 6.29
CA ALA A 77 0.25 -6.81 7.73
C ALA A 77 -0.26 -5.39 8.05
N ILE A 78 -0.69 -5.21 9.29
CA ILE A 78 -1.06 -3.93 9.89
C ILE A 78 -0.15 -3.68 11.10
N LEU A 79 0.53 -2.53 11.12
CA LEU A 79 1.35 -2.07 12.24
C LEU A 79 0.61 -0.95 12.98
N VAL A 80 0.27 -1.19 14.24
CA VAL A 80 -0.35 -0.18 15.11
C VAL A 80 0.77 0.52 15.88
N ASN A 81 1.07 1.75 15.49
CA ASN A 81 2.15 2.54 16.08
C ASN A 81 1.64 3.40 17.24
N ARG A 82 2.57 3.77 18.14
CA ARG A 82 2.33 4.66 19.28
C ARG A 82 1.25 4.14 20.25
N VAL A 83 1.26 2.83 20.51
CA VAL A 83 0.39 2.22 21.52
C VAL A 83 0.93 2.58 22.91
N LEU A 84 0.09 3.07 23.82
CA LEU A 84 0.55 3.40 25.16
C LEU A 84 1.15 2.18 25.86
N PRO A 85 2.38 2.29 26.42
CA PRO A 85 2.98 1.23 27.22
C PRO A 85 2.08 0.86 28.41
N PHE A 86 2.08 -0.41 28.80
CA PHE A 86 1.24 -0.90 29.89
C PHE A 86 1.65 -0.32 31.25
N ASP A 87 2.94 -0.08 31.43
CA ASP A 87 3.61 0.47 32.61
C ASP A 87 3.59 2.01 32.67
N ALA A 88 2.97 2.69 31.70
CA ALA A 88 2.83 4.14 31.75
C ALA A 88 1.84 4.56 32.86
N ASP A 89 2.35 5.25 33.88
CA ASP A 89 1.62 5.54 35.12
C ASP A 89 0.94 6.92 35.17
N GLY A 90 -0.12 7.01 35.96
CA GLY A 90 -0.84 8.25 36.28
C GLY A 90 -2.27 8.30 35.76
N GLU A 91 -3.15 8.96 36.50
CA GLU A 91 -4.60 9.00 36.27
C GLU A 91 -4.99 9.50 34.86
N PHE A 92 -4.20 10.41 34.29
CA PHE A 92 -4.40 10.88 32.92
C PHE A 92 -4.11 9.80 31.87
N LEU A 93 -3.01 9.05 32.06
CA LEU A 93 -2.59 7.99 31.14
C LEU A 93 -3.49 6.77 31.24
N GLU A 94 -3.99 6.45 32.43
CA GLU A 94 -4.98 5.40 32.64
C GLU A 94 -6.27 5.67 31.85
N ARG A 95 -6.86 6.87 32.00
CA ARG A 95 -8.03 7.28 31.19
C ARG A 95 -7.74 7.28 29.69
N ARG A 96 -6.50 7.62 29.28
CA ARG A 96 -6.12 7.60 27.86
C ARG A 96 -6.02 6.17 27.34
N ARG A 97 -5.49 5.24 28.14
CA ARG A 97 -5.39 3.82 27.84
C ARG A 97 -6.77 3.18 27.69
N GLU A 98 -7.73 3.52 28.55
CA GLU A 98 -9.13 3.06 28.40
C GLU A 98 -9.71 3.43 27.04
N ARG A 99 -9.56 4.70 26.61
CA ARG A 99 -10.02 5.16 25.30
C ARG A 99 -9.25 4.51 24.16
N GLU A 100 -7.93 4.35 24.32
CA GLU A 100 -7.10 3.68 23.32
C GLU A 100 -7.51 2.21 23.13
N SER A 101 -7.86 1.52 24.22
CA SER A 101 -8.33 0.14 24.19
C SER A 101 -9.58 -0.04 23.32
N GLU A 102 -10.49 0.93 23.30
CA GLU A 102 -11.64 0.91 22.39
C GLU A 102 -11.20 0.93 20.92
N TYR A 103 -10.19 1.75 20.58
CA TYR A 103 -9.67 1.83 19.23
C TYR A 103 -8.84 0.61 18.83
N LEU A 104 -8.08 0.05 19.77
CA LEU A 104 -7.38 -1.22 19.56
C LEU A 104 -8.37 -2.36 19.27
N GLY A 105 -9.49 -2.44 20.01
CA GLY A 105 -10.54 -3.41 19.73
C GLY A 105 -11.17 -3.21 18.34
N ARG A 106 -11.39 -1.96 17.92
CA ARG A 106 -11.88 -1.65 16.56
C ARG A 106 -10.88 -2.01 15.47
N ILE A 107 -9.57 -1.86 15.73
CA ILE A 107 -8.51 -2.30 14.82
C ILE A 107 -8.54 -3.82 14.68
N ASP A 108 -8.60 -4.54 15.80
CA ASP A 108 -8.63 -6.00 15.81
C ASP A 108 -9.84 -6.53 15.04
N GLU A 109 -11.02 -5.92 15.22
CA GLU A 109 -12.22 -6.27 14.47
C GLU A 109 -12.06 -5.97 12.97
N ALA A 110 -11.69 -4.73 12.64
CA ALA A 110 -11.63 -4.26 11.25
C ALA A 110 -10.57 -4.96 10.41
N PHE A 111 -9.50 -5.47 11.04
CA PHE A 111 -8.35 -6.07 10.37
C PHE A 111 -8.06 -7.50 10.84
N SER A 112 -9.05 -8.20 11.40
CA SER A 112 -8.96 -9.58 11.91
C SER A 112 -8.38 -10.60 10.92
N GLY A 113 -8.45 -10.34 9.61
CA GLY A 113 -7.86 -11.18 8.56
C GLY A 113 -6.36 -10.95 8.31
N PHE A 114 -5.72 -10.02 9.02
CA PHE A 114 -4.31 -9.66 8.82
C PHE A 114 -3.51 -9.87 10.10
N PRO A 115 -2.21 -10.21 10.00
CA PRO A 115 -1.28 -10.07 11.11
C PRO A 115 -1.25 -8.62 11.61
N ILE A 116 -1.39 -8.44 12.92
CA ILE A 116 -1.34 -7.14 13.58
C ILE A 116 -0.15 -7.13 14.54
N CYS A 117 0.77 -6.19 14.36
CA CYS A 117 1.87 -5.92 15.28
C CYS A 117 1.65 -4.56 15.94
N ARG A 118 1.88 -4.48 17.25
CA ARG A 118 1.71 -3.25 18.05
C ARG A 118 3.07 -2.75 18.47
N ILE A 119 3.36 -1.50 18.12
CA ILE A 119 4.60 -0.82 18.46
C ILE A 119 4.29 0.15 19.60
N PRO A 120 4.92 -0.01 20.79
CA PRO A 120 4.73 0.91 21.90
C PRO A 120 5.12 2.34 21.54
N LEU A 121 4.50 3.31 22.20
CA LEU A 121 4.95 4.69 22.22
C LEU A 121 6.24 4.77 23.03
N ASP A 122 7.30 5.20 22.38
CA ASP A 122 8.61 5.46 22.99
C ASP A 122 8.59 6.78 23.78
N ASP A 123 9.38 6.86 24.85
CA ASP A 123 9.51 8.08 25.67
C ASP A 123 10.43 9.12 25.03
N GLN A 124 11.18 8.72 24.00
CA GLN A 124 12.04 9.57 23.19
C GLN A 124 11.75 9.42 21.69
N ASP A 125 12.24 10.37 20.91
CA ASP A 125 12.20 10.26 19.46
C ASP A 125 13.14 9.13 18.99
N VAL A 126 12.63 8.26 18.12
CA VAL A 126 13.41 7.17 17.52
C VAL A 126 14.37 7.74 16.47
N VAL A 127 15.56 8.14 16.91
CA VAL A 127 16.58 8.76 16.06
C VAL A 127 17.87 7.93 16.04
N GLY A 128 18.39 7.73 14.83
CA GLY A 128 19.63 7.00 14.61
C GLY A 128 19.45 5.48 14.55
N VAL A 129 20.51 4.79 14.11
CA VAL A 129 20.46 3.36 13.80
C VAL A 129 20.22 2.49 15.04
N ALA A 130 20.70 2.91 16.21
CA ALA A 130 20.51 2.16 17.45
C ALA A 130 19.03 2.07 17.83
N ALA A 131 18.34 3.20 17.97
CA ALA A 131 16.92 3.25 18.28
C ALA A 131 16.06 2.53 17.22
N LEU A 132 16.41 2.66 15.93
CA LEU A 132 15.72 1.92 14.87
C LEU A 132 15.83 0.39 15.01
N ARG A 133 16.94 -0.12 15.56
CA ARG A 133 17.09 -1.57 15.81
C ARG A 133 16.20 -2.05 16.95
N GLU A 134 15.97 -1.24 17.97
CA GLU A 134 15.07 -1.57 19.08
C GLU A 134 13.62 -1.68 18.59
N VAL A 135 13.17 -0.71 17.79
CA VAL A 135 11.85 -0.80 17.13
C VAL A 135 11.79 -2.01 16.20
N ALA A 136 12.82 -2.26 15.40
CA ALA A 136 12.87 -3.41 14.50
C ALA A 136 12.74 -4.75 15.26
N ALA A 137 13.35 -4.88 16.44
CA ALA A 137 13.23 -6.07 17.28
C ALA A 137 11.79 -6.34 17.76
N THR A 138 10.93 -5.31 17.80
CA THR A 138 9.50 -5.46 18.11
C THR A 138 8.71 -5.92 16.89
N VAL A 139 9.10 -5.49 15.68
CA VAL A 139 8.38 -5.77 14.43
C VAL A 139 8.75 -7.14 13.83
N TYR A 140 10.00 -7.58 13.95
CA TYR A 140 10.52 -8.81 13.34
C TYR A 140 10.60 -10.01 14.30
N GLN A 141 9.62 -10.14 15.22
CA GLN A 141 9.53 -11.30 16.12
C GLN A 141 9.11 -12.59 15.40
#